data_AF-A0A3N1XE69-F1
#
_entry.id   AF-A0A3N1XE69-F1
#
_cell.length_a   1.000
_cell.length_b   1.000
_cell.length_c   1.000
_cell.angle_alpha   90.00
_cell.angle_beta   90.00
_cell.angle_gamma   90.00
#
_symmetry.space_group_name_H-M   'P 1'
#
loop_
_entity.id
_entity.type
_entity.pdbx_description
1 polymer ?
#
loop_
_entity_poly.entity_id
_entity_poly.type
_entity_poly.pdbx_seq_one_letter_code
_entity_poly.pdbx_strand_id
1 'polypeptide(L)'
;MIYLYILLCVLNLADIYTTQRILGRGGSELNPLMAKLFARVGVLPGLLLVKIPLVAGLGLLMFLGGLQGRYWLLLLGAACAVYLYVLWHNLREMRKQR
;
A
#
# COMPACT_ATOMS: atom_id res chain seq x y z
N MET A 1 12.62 0.60 -14.35
CA MET A 1 12.87 0.54 -12.90
C MET A 1 12.20 1.69 -12.19
N ILE A 2 12.63 2.95 -12.43
CA ILE A 2 12.08 4.13 -11.76
C ILE A 2 10.56 4.29 -11.95
N TYR A 3 10.03 3.99 -13.14
CA TYR A 3 8.59 4.07 -13.43
C TYR A 3 7.73 3.12 -12.58
N LEU A 4 8.20 1.89 -12.32
CA LEU A 4 7.49 0.93 -11.46
C LEU A 4 7.53 1.38 -9.99
N TYR A 5 8.65 1.96 -9.55
CA TYR A 5 8.76 2.53 -8.22
C TYR A 5 7.82 3.74 -8.04
N ILE A 6 7.77 4.65 -9.02
CA ILE A 6 6.82 5.77 -9.02
C ILE A 6 5.38 5.24 -9.00
N LEU A 7 5.06 4.23 -9.82
CA LEU A 7 3.75 3.59 -9.81
C LEU A 7 3.42 2.99 -8.44
N LEU A 8 4.37 2.31 -7.81
CA LEU A 8 4.22 1.75 -6.46
C LEU A 8 3.92 2.84 -5.43
N CYS A 9 4.61 3.98 -5.50
CA CYS A 9 4.34 5.15 -4.64
C CYS A 9 2.92 5.68 -4.85
N VAL A 10 2.49 5.86 -6.10
CA VAL A 10 1.14 6.34 -6.45
C VAL A 10 0.07 5.36 -5.97
N LEU A 11 0.26 4.06 -6.19
CA LEU A 11 -0.65 3.02 -5.70
C LEU A 11 -0.72 3.01 -4.17
N ASN A 12 0.40 3.22 -3.50
CA ASN A 12 0.42 3.31 -2.04
C ASN A 12 -0.35 4.51 -1.52
N LEU A 13 -0.21 5.68 -2.15
CA LEU A 13 -0.97 6.89 -1.83
C LEU A 13 -2.47 6.71 -2.10
N ALA A 14 -2.82 6.14 -3.26
CA ALA A 14 -4.20 5.86 -3.63
C ALA A 14 -4.87 4.92 -2.60
N ASP A 15 -4.14 3.91 -2.15
CA ASP A 15 -4.62 2.97 -1.15
C ASP A 15 -4.85 3.65 0.22
N ILE A 16 -3.94 4.53 0.68
CA ILE A 16 -4.16 5.34 1.91
C ILE A 16 -5.47 6.14 1.79
N TYR A 17 -5.66 6.81 0.66
CA TYR A 17 -6.84 7.61 0.40
C TYR A 17 -8.12 6.76 0.41
N THR A 18 -8.12 5.61 -0.26
CA THR A 18 -9.28 4.72 -0.28
C THR A 18 -9.59 4.14 1.10
N THR A 19 -8.59 3.71 1.86
CA THR A 19 -8.78 3.15 3.21
C THR A 19 -9.35 4.19 4.16
N GLN A 20 -8.81 5.41 4.16
CA GLN A 20 -9.37 6.50 4.97
C GLN A 20 -10.82 6.80 4.62
N ARG A 21 -11.16 6.78 3.33
CA ARG A 21 -12.51 7.06 2.87
C ARG A 21 -13.51 5.95 3.22
N ILE A 22 -13.08 4.69 3.19
CA ILE A 22 -13.89 3.53 3.61
C ILE A 22 -14.15 3.60 5.12
N LEU A 23 -13.08 3.75 5.91
CA LEU A 23 -13.17 3.77 7.37
C LEU A 23 -13.93 5.00 7.88
N GLY A 24 -13.73 6.16 7.25
CA GLY A 24 -14.47 7.39 7.58
C GLY A 24 -15.95 7.35 7.24
N ARG A 25 -16.41 6.38 6.44
CA ARG A 25 -17.83 6.17 6.10
C ARG A 25 -18.51 5.07 6.94
N GLY A 26 -17.83 4.60 7.99
CA GLY A 26 -18.33 3.50 8.83
C GLY A 26 -18.02 2.10 8.29
N GLY A 27 -17.23 1.99 7.21
CA GLY A 27 -16.67 0.72 6.77
C GLY A 27 -15.68 0.15 7.80
N SER A 28 -15.49 -1.17 7.79
CA SER A 28 -14.52 -1.86 8.65
C SER A 28 -13.34 -2.38 7.84
N GLU A 29 -12.15 -2.36 8.44
CA GLU A 29 -10.95 -2.93 7.81
C GLU A 29 -11.06 -4.46 7.81
N LEU A 30 -11.07 -5.07 6.62
CA LEU A 30 -11.24 -6.52 6.47
C LEU A 30 -10.02 -7.31 6.92
N ASN A 31 -8.84 -6.67 6.97
CA ASN A 31 -7.63 -7.30 7.45
C ASN A 31 -7.55 -7.19 8.99
N PRO A 32 -7.69 -8.31 9.74
CA PRO A 32 -7.73 -8.28 11.21
C PRO A 32 -6.43 -7.77 11.84
N LEU A 33 -5.28 -7.90 11.16
CA LEU A 33 -4.02 -7.34 11.64
C LEU A 33 -4.01 -5.82 11.52
N MET A 34 -4.47 -5.29 10.39
CA MET A 34 -4.58 -3.84 10.18
C MET A 34 -5.65 -3.24 11.10
N ALA A 35 -6.79 -3.90 11.29
CA ALA A 35 -7.82 -3.46 12.23
C ALA A 35 -7.27 -3.33 13.66
N LYS A 36 -6.50 -4.32 14.13
CA LYS A 36 -5.82 -4.25 15.44
C LYS A 36 -4.81 -3.11 15.53
N LEU A 37 -4.07 -2.86 14.46
CA LEU A 37 -3.12 -1.75 14.40
C LEU A 37 -3.86 -0.40 14.46
N PHE A 38 -4.88 -0.22 13.62
CA PHE A 38 -5.67 1.01 13.57
C PHE A 38 -6.39 1.28 14.89
N ALA A 39 -6.86 0.25 15.60
CA ALA A 39 -7.44 0.39 16.92
C ALA A 39 -6.44 0.90 17.98
N ARG A 40 -5.14 0.61 17.81
CA ARG A 40 -4.10 1.01 18.78
C ARG A 40 -3.50 2.37 18.50
N VAL A 41 -3.19 2.65 17.24
CA VAL A 41 -2.46 3.87 16.86
C VAL A 41 -3.30 4.88 16.10
N GLY A 42 -4.46 4.48 15.58
CA GLY A 42 -5.27 5.26 14.64
C GLY A 42 -5.01 4.86 13.18
N VAL A 43 -5.99 5.13 12.31
CA VAL A 43 -5.96 4.73 10.90
C VAL A 43 -4.78 5.34 10.15
N LEU A 44 -4.62 6.66 10.23
CA LEU A 44 -3.61 7.41 9.49
C LEU A 44 -2.18 7.04 9.93
N PRO A 45 -1.81 7.09 11.22
CA PRO A 45 -0.49 6.64 11.68
C PRO A 45 -0.24 5.14 11.46
N GLY A 46 -1.26 4.27 11.59
CA GLY A 46 -1.12 2.84 11.28
C GLY A 46 -0.79 2.59 9.81
N LEU A 47 -1.46 3.30 8.89
CA LEU A 47 -1.16 3.24 7.45
C LEU A 47 0.25 3.73 7.13
N LEU A 48 0.67 4.85 7.73
CA LEU A 48 2.02 5.39 7.54
C LEU A 48 3.09 4.44 8.08
N LEU A 49 2.87 3.82 9.24
CA LEU A 49 3.80 2.86 9.85
C LEU A 49 4.04 1.63 8.98
N VAL A 50 3.06 1.19 8.19
CA VAL A 50 3.23 0.03 7.30
C VAL A 50 3.80 0.44 5.95
N LYS A 51 3.33 1.57 5.40
CA LYS A 51 3.65 1.96 4.02
C LYS A 51 4.97 2.70 3.89
N ILE A 52 5.33 3.57 4.85
CA ILE A 52 6.59 4.33 4.80
C ILE A 52 7.79 3.39 4.81
N PRO A 53 7.92 2.41 5.72
CA PRO A 53 9.09 1.53 5.73
C PRO A 53 9.18 0.67 4.47
N LEU A 54 8.04 0.26 3.90
CA LEU A 54 8.02 -0.53 2.67
C LEU A 54 8.53 0.28 1.48
N VAL A 55 8.02 1.50 1.27
CA VAL A 55 8.45 2.36 0.16
C VAL A 55 9.88 2.86 0.38
N ALA A 56 10.20 3.34 1.59
CA ALA A 56 11.53 3.84 1.93
C ALA A 56 12.60 2.73 1.89
N GLY A 57 12.27 1.52 2.37
CA GLY A 57 13.17 0.37 2.31
C GLY A 57 13.48 -0.05 0.88
N LEU A 58 12.46 -0.10 0.00
CA LEU A 58 12.66 -0.37 -1.43
C LEU A 58 13.45 0.75 -2.13
N GLY A 59 13.20 2.01 -1.78
CA GLY A 59 13.97 3.15 -2.29
C GLY A 59 15.44 3.11 -1.86
N LEU A 60 15.70 2.76 -0.60
CA LEU A 60 17.06 2.62 -0.05
C LEU A 60 17.81 1.46 -0.70
N LEU A 61 17.17 0.30 -0.87
CA LEU A 61 17.74 -0.85 -1.57
C LEU A 61 18.08 -0.53 -3.03
N MET A 62 17.24 0.27 -3.69
CA MET A 62 17.51 0.78 -5.04
C MET A 62 18.74 1.70 -5.06
N PHE A 63 18.86 2.60 -4.09
CA PHE A 63 19.95 3.56 -3.98
C PHE A 63 21.30 2.89 -3.66
N LEU A 64 21.30 1.91 -2.75
CA LEU A 64 22.49 1.14 -2.37
C LEU A 64 22.90 0.10 -3.43
N GLY A 65 22.14 -0.04 -4.52
CA GLY A 65 22.42 -0.99 -5.59
C GLY A 65 22.26 -2.47 -5.17
N GLY A 66 21.54 -2.75 -4.08
CA GLY A 66 21.50 -4.08 -3.46
C GLY A 66 20.79 -5.16 -4.30
N LEU A 67 19.86 -4.76 -5.17
CA LEU A 67 19.14 -5.67 -6.06
C LEU A 67 19.19 -5.12 -7.49
N GLN A 68 20.09 -5.65 -8.30
CA GLN A 68 20.22 -5.30 -9.71
C GLN A 68 19.71 -6.43 -10.62
N GLY A 69 19.23 -6.07 -11.81
CA GLY A 69 18.81 -7.03 -12.84
C GLY A 69 17.37 -7.53 -12.73
N ARG A 70 17.12 -8.74 -13.25
CA ARG A 70 15.77 -9.31 -13.47
C ARG A 70 14.97 -9.54 -12.18
N TYR A 71 15.64 -9.86 -11.08
CA TYR A 71 14.99 -10.10 -9.79
C TYR A 71 14.35 -8.84 -9.20
N TRP A 72 14.96 -7.67 -9.42
CA TRP A 72 14.41 -6.39 -8.97
C TRP A 72 13.11 -6.01 -9.72
N LEU A 73 13.07 -6.26 -11.02
CA LEU A 73 11.86 -6.08 -11.83
C LEU A 73 10.71 -6.96 -11.34
N LEU A 74 11.01 -8.23 -11.06
CA LEU A 74 10.02 -9.18 -10.57
C LEU A 74 9.47 -8.74 -9.20
N LEU A 75 10.34 -8.29 -8.30
CA LEU A 75 9.95 -7.86 -6.95
C LEU A 75 9.09 -6.58 -7.00
N LEU A 76 9.51 -5.55 -7.73
CA LEU A 76 8.73 -4.32 -7.92
C LEU A 76 7.42 -4.57 -8.68
N GLY A 77 7.46 -5.41 -9.71
CA GLY A 77 6.27 -5.79 -10.48
C GLY A 77 5.26 -6.54 -9.62
N ALA A 78 5.71 -7.51 -8.82
CA ALA A 78 4.87 -8.24 -7.87
C ALA A 78 4.29 -7.29 -6.80
N ALA A 79 5.10 -6.40 -6.24
CA ALA A 79 4.63 -5.40 -5.28
C ALA A 79 3.55 -4.50 -5.89
N CYS A 80 3.75 -4.01 -7.12
CA CYS A 80 2.74 -3.22 -7.83
C CYS A 80 1.46 -4.02 -8.04
N ALA A 81 1.54 -5.29 -8.47
CA ALA A 81 0.40 -6.15 -8.70
C ALA A 81 -0.42 -6.38 -7.42
N VAL A 82 0.26 -6.61 -6.28
CA VAL A 82 -0.39 -6.75 -4.97
C VAL A 82 -1.12 -5.46 -4.60
N TYR A 83 -0.47 -4.29 -4.70
CA TYR A 83 -1.12 -3.03 -4.36
C TYR A 83 -2.25 -2.65 -5.33
N LEU A 84 -2.14 -3.00 -6.61
CA LEU A 84 -3.23 -2.88 -7.58
C LEU A 84 -4.43 -3.73 -7.17
N TYR A 85 -4.20 -4.98 -6.76
CA TYR A 85 -5.25 -5.86 -6.27
C TYR A 85 -5.92 -5.31 -5.01
N VAL A 86 -5.14 -4.84 -4.03
CA VAL A 86 -5.66 -4.22 -2.80
C VAL A 86 -6.49 -2.98 -3.14
N LEU A 87 -5.98 -2.08 -3.99
CA LEU A 87 -6.69 -0.88 -4.42
C LEU A 87 -7.99 -1.23 -5.15
N TRP A 88 -7.96 -2.20 -6.05
CA TRP A 88 -9.16 -2.66 -6.77
C TRP A 88 -10.20 -3.26 -5.81
N HIS A 89 -9.75 -4.07 -4.86
CA HIS A 89 -10.60 -4.64 -3.82
C HIS A 89 -11.26 -3.55 -2.97
N ASN A 90 -10.48 -2.57 -2.52
CA ASN A 90 -10.96 -1.42 -1.75
C ASN A 90 -11.97 -0.57 -2.55
N LEU A 91 -11.67 -0.28 -3.81
CA LEU A 91 -12.59 0.45 -4.71
C LEU A 91 -13.89 -0.31 -4.97
N ARG A 92 -13.83 -1.64 -5.10
CA ARG A 92 -15.01 -2.50 -5.27
C ARG A 92 -15.89 -2.46 -4.01
N GLU A 93 -15.27 -2.51 -2.83
CA GLU A 93 -15.99 -2.44 -1.57
C GLU A 93 -16.64 -1.07 -1.35
N MET A 94 -15.95 0.02 -1.71
CA MET A 94 -16.52 1.37 -1.71
C MET A 94 -17.78 1.51 -2.59
N ARG A 95 -17.90 0.75 -3.69
CA ARG A 95 -19.08 0.78 -4.54
C ARG A 95 -20.28 0.04 -3.94
N LYS A 96 -20.04 -0.97 -3.09
CA LYS A 96 -21.12 -1.71 -2.41
C LYS A 96 -21.70 -0.95 -1.23
N GLN A 97 -20.89 -0.09 -0.60
CA GLN A 97 -21.30 0.75 0.54
C GLN A 97 -22.00 2.06 0.12
N ARG A 98 -22.37 2.19 -1.15
CA ARG A 98 -22.98 3.40 -1.73
C ARG A 98 -24.38 3.07 -2.22
#